data_AF-A0A497QJT9-F1
#
_entry.id   AF-A0A497QJT9-F1
#
_cell.length_a   1.000
_cell.length_b   1.000
_cell.length_c   1.000
_cell.angle_alpha   90.00
_cell.angle_beta   90.00
_cell.angle_gamma   90.00
#
_symmetry.space_group_name_H-M   'P 1'
#
loop_
_entity.id
_entity.type
_entity.pdbx_description
1 polymer ?
#
loop_
_entity_poly.entity_id
_entity_poly.type
_entity_poly.pdbx_seq_one_letter_code
_entity_poly.pdbx_strand_id
1 'polypeptide(L)'
;MLPIITTIQEQENNNLFEKKNDNSNPIYTSMVKCPMCHQNLTYHISNTTFCKIRNFPSPHALIHGEPSHALIIYLDQNRKIRAFEIANSVEIL
;
A
#
# COMPACT_ATOMS: atom_id res chain seq x y z
N MET A 1 -4.26 42.17 29.91
CA MET A 1 -4.34 42.75 28.56
C MET A 1 -4.70 41.61 27.62
N LEU A 2 -5.93 41.65 27.10
CA LEU A 2 -6.55 40.92 25.97
C LEU A 2 -6.39 39.38 25.82
N PRO A 3 -7.52 38.62 25.82
CA PRO A 3 -7.61 37.23 25.38
C PRO A 3 -8.01 37.13 23.90
N ILE A 4 -7.57 36.10 23.16
CA ILE A 4 -8.14 35.78 21.83
C ILE A 4 -8.21 34.25 21.63
N ILE A 5 -9.46 33.82 21.50
CA ILE A 5 -10.03 32.54 21.02
C ILE A 5 -9.48 32.27 19.59
N THR A 6 -9.30 31.05 19.07
CA THR A 6 -10.32 30.38 18.24
C THR A 6 -9.84 28.99 17.80
N THR A 7 -10.73 28.02 17.99
CA THR A 7 -10.88 26.73 17.32
C THR A 7 -10.64 26.78 15.81
N ILE A 8 -9.92 25.81 15.25
CA ILE A 8 -10.21 25.26 13.91
C ILE A 8 -10.00 23.74 13.95
N GLN A 9 -11.10 23.00 13.85
CA GLN A 9 -11.15 21.61 13.36
C GLN A 9 -11.10 21.62 11.82
N GLU A 10 -10.74 20.47 11.25
CA GLU A 10 -10.88 20.10 9.82
C GLU A 10 -9.87 20.83 8.91
N GLN A 11 -9.23 20.18 7.93
CA GLN A 11 -9.87 19.53 6.80
C GLN A 11 -9.00 18.45 6.16
N GLU A 12 -9.67 17.37 5.78
CA GLU A 12 -9.25 16.42 4.75
C GLU A 12 -8.92 17.17 3.45
N ASN A 13 -7.76 16.89 2.85
CA ASN A 13 -7.49 17.23 1.45
C ASN A 13 -7.21 15.92 0.71
N ASN A 14 -8.25 15.31 0.12
CA ASN A 14 -8.85 15.62 -1.17
C ASN A 14 -8.05 15.06 -2.34
N ASN A 15 -8.59 13.96 -2.87
CA ASN A 15 -8.63 13.53 -4.27
C ASN A 15 -8.02 14.52 -5.28
N LEU A 16 -7.15 14.03 -6.17
CA LEU A 16 -7.43 14.02 -7.61
C LEU A 16 -6.33 13.27 -8.38
N PHE A 17 -6.66 12.12 -8.96
CA PHE A 17 -6.28 11.82 -10.35
C PHE A 17 -7.26 10.78 -10.91
N GLU A 18 -8.55 11.11 -10.94
CA GLU A 18 -9.46 10.50 -11.90
C GLU A 18 -9.26 11.22 -13.25
N LYS A 19 -8.34 10.70 -14.07
CA LYS A 19 -8.31 11.00 -15.50
C LYS A 19 -9.25 10.02 -16.20
N LYS A 20 -10.26 10.55 -16.89
CA LYS A 20 -11.22 9.83 -17.73
C LYS A 20 -10.55 9.28 -19.00
N ASN A 21 -11.01 8.08 -19.38
CA ASN A 21 -10.80 7.32 -20.62
C ASN A 21 -9.39 6.78 -20.89
N ASP A 22 -9.16 5.55 -20.42
CA ASP A 22 -8.39 4.55 -21.12
C ASP A 22 -9.10 3.20 -20.93
N ASN A 23 -9.05 2.31 -21.92
CA ASN A 23 -9.38 0.89 -21.76
C ASN A 23 -8.38 0.16 -20.82
N SER A 24 -7.80 0.88 -19.86
CA SER A 24 -6.81 0.40 -18.93
C SER A 24 -7.53 -0.17 -17.70
N ASN A 25 -7.20 -1.43 -17.37
CA ASN A 25 -7.64 -1.99 -16.09
C ASN A 25 -7.13 -1.09 -14.96
N PRO A 26 -7.99 -0.52 -14.10
CA PRO A 26 -7.54 0.39 -13.06
C PRO A 26 -6.49 -0.32 -12.18
N ILE A 27 -5.34 0.33 -11.99
CA ILE A 27 -4.25 -0.18 -11.17
C ILE A 27 -4.28 0.57 -9.84
N TYR A 28 -4.52 -0.16 -8.75
CA TYR A 28 -4.34 0.39 -7.42
C TYR A 28 -2.85 0.45 -7.11
N THR A 29 -2.39 1.61 -6.62
CA THR A 29 -1.00 1.88 -6.29
C THR A 29 -0.93 2.41 -4.86
N SER A 30 -0.03 1.86 -4.06
CA SER A 30 0.20 2.33 -2.70
C SER A 30 1.66 2.10 -2.29
N MET A 31 2.10 2.82 -1.26
CA MET A 31 3.46 2.77 -0.76
C MET A 31 3.52 2.08 0.60
N VAL A 32 4.59 1.33 0.84
CA VAL A 32 4.89 0.71 2.12
C VAL A 32 6.38 0.88 2.42
N LYS A 33 6.71 1.19 3.67
CA LYS A 33 8.11 1.26 4.11
C LYS A 33 8.54 -0.10 4.63
N CYS A 34 9.65 -0.64 4.12
CA CYS A 34 10.21 -1.86 4.66
C CYS A 34 10.81 -1.60 6.05
N PRO A 35 10.41 -2.35 7.10
CA PRO A 35 10.99 -2.22 8.45
C PRO A 35 12.44 -2.71 8.55
N MET A 36 12.93 -3.54 7.61
CA MET A 36 14.29 -4.08 7.65
C MET A 36 15.32 -3.10 7.09
N CYS A 37 15.15 -2.66 5.84
CA CYS A 37 16.12 -1.76 5.17
C CYS A 37 15.63 -0.31 5.03
N HIS A 38 14.43 0.01 5.53
CA HIS A 38 13.86 1.36 5.54
C HIS A 38 13.55 1.98 4.17
N GLN A 39 13.67 1.21 3.08
CA GLN A 39 13.29 1.64 1.74
C GLN A 39 11.77 1.80 1.62
N ASN A 40 11.32 2.84 0.93
CA ASN A 40 9.92 2.99 0.51
C ASN A 40 9.70 2.21 -0.78
N LEU A 41 8.74 1.28 -0.75
CA LEU A 41 8.38 0.44 -1.87
C LEU A 41 7.00 0.84 -2.37
N THR A 42 6.86 0.91 -3.68
CA THR A 42 5.56 1.06 -4.33
C THR A 42 5.10 -0.31 -4.79
N TYR A 43 3.86 -0.67 -4.45
CA TYR A 43 3.23 -1.88 -4.98
C TYR A 43 2.03 -1.52 -5.83
N HIS A 44 1.80 -2.36 -6.84
CA HIS A 44 0.75 -2.20 -7.82
C HIS A 44 -0.10 -3.47 -7.85
N ILE A 45 -1.41 -3.31 -7.79
CA ILE A 45 -2.36 -4.40 -8.00
C ILE A 45 -3.41 -3.96 -9.00
N SER A 46 -3.49 -4.69 -10.12
CA SER A 46 -4.54 -4.46 -11.10
C SER A 46 -5.89 -4.88 -10.50
N ASN A 47 -6.95 -4.17 -10.90
CA ASN A 47 -8.30 -4.53 -10.49
C ASN A 47 -8.68 -5.96 -10.89
N THR A 48 -8.18 -6.45 -12.04
CA THR A 48 -8.39 -7.84 -12.49
C THR A 48 -7.75 -8.87 -11.58
N THR A 49 -6.55 -8.60 -11.04
CA THR A 49 -5.91 -9.48 -10.06
C THR A 49 -6.67 -9.41 -8.74
N PHE A 50 -7.02 -8.21 -8.28
CA PHE A 50 -7.75 -8.02 -7.04
C PHE A 50 -9.12 -8.71 -7.04
N CYS A 51 -9.90 -8.59 -8.12
CA CYS A 51 -11.22 -9.23 -8.24
C CYS A 51 -11.17 -10.77 -8.24
N LYS A 52 -10.00 -11.38 -8.47
CA LYS A 52 -9.83 -12.85 -8.42
C LYS A 52 -9.50 -13.36 -7.02
N ILE A 53 -9.14 -12.48 -6.09
CA ILE A 53 -8.83 -12.83 -4.70
C ILE A 53 -10.13 -13.22 -4.00
N ARG A 54 -10.18 -14.44 -3.46
CA ARG A 54 -11.36 -14.95 -2.74
C ARG A 54 -11.21 -14.89 -1.22
N ASN A 55 -9.98 -14.88 -0.73
CA ASN A 55 -9.67 -14.95 0.69
C ASN A 55 -8.89 -13.69 1.10
N PHE A 56 -9.34 -13.07 2.18
CA PHE A 56 -8.68 -11.92 2.77
C PHE A 56 -8.35 -12.20 4.24
N PRO A 57 -7.23 -11.65 4.76
CA PRO A 57 -6.28 -10.81 4.03
C PRO A 57 -5.41 -11.64 3.07
N SER A 58 -5.10 -11.07 1.90
CA SER A 58 -4.33 -11.73 0.84
C SER A 58 -2.86 -11.31 0.86
N PRO A 59 -1.91 -12.25 0.90
CA PRO A 59 -0.49 -11.95 0.92
C PRO A 59 0.01 -11.47 -0.45
N HIS A 60 0.89 -10.49 -0.45
CA HIS A 60 1.60 -9.99 -1.63
C HIS A 60 3.07 -9.75 -1.27
N ALA A 61 3.98 -10.41 -1.99
CA ALA A 61 5.41 -10.32 -1.71
C ALA A 61 6.09 -9.25 -2.59
N LEU A 62 6.95 -8.45 -1.96
CA LEU A 62 7.82 -7.48 -2.61
C LEU A 62 9.26 -7.86 -2.28
N ILE A 63 10.03 -8.31 -3.28
CA ILE A 63 11.44 -8.67 -3.11
C ILE A 63 12.30 -7.44 -3.41
N HIS A 64 13.16 -7.03 -2.48
CA HIS A 64 13.98 -5.83 -2.60
C HIS A 64 15.19 -5.84 -1.66
N GLY A 65 16.00 -4.77 -1.69
CA GLY A 65 17.12 -4.54 -0.78
C GLY A 65 18.39 -5.34 -1.07
N GLU A 66 19.43 -5.09 -0.25
CA GLU A 66 20.73 -5.78 -0.25
C GLU A 66 21.16 -6.01 1.22
N PRO A 67 21.27 -7.26 1.72
CA PRO A 67 20.93 -8.50 1.02
C PRO A 67 19.43 -8.56 0.68
N SER A 68 19.11 -9.29 -0.40
CA SER A 68 17.73 -9.42 -0.88
C SER A 68 16.82 -10.06 0.17
N HIS A 69 15.65 -9.48 0.40
CA HIS A 69 14.62 -9.98 1.30
C HIS A 69 13.23 -9.70 0.76
N ALA A 70 12.24 -10.45 1.23
CA ALA A 70 10.84 -10.26 0.87
C ALA A 70 10.07 -9.54 1.99
N LEU A 71 9.38 -8.47 1.62
CA LEU A 71 8.32 -7.86 2.41
C LEU A 71 6.98 -8.43 1.95
N ILE A 72 6.33 -9.22 2.81
CA ILE A 72 5.01 -9.78 2.54
C ILE A 72 3.98 -8.86 3.18
N ILE A 73 3.14 -8.21 2.37
CA ILE A 73 2.04 -7.38 2.85
C ILE A 73 0.71 -8.12 2.77
N TYR A 74 -0.14 -7.94 3.77
CA TYR A 74 -1.45 -8.58 3.86
C TYR A 74 -2.55 -7.55 3.59
N LEU A 75 -3.13 -7.61 2.39
CA LEU A 75 -4.18 -6.68 1.94
C LEU A 75 -5.57 -7.18 2.33
N ASP A 76 -6.44 -6.30 2.82
CA ASP A 76 -7.86 -6.61 3.02
C ASP A 76 -8.72 -6.34 1.78
N GLN A 77 -10.01 -6.62 1.89
CA GLN A 77 -11.02 -6.38 0.85
C GLN A 77 -11.18 -4.90 0.45
N ASN A 78 -10.68 -3.97 1.27
CA ASN A 78 -10.70 -2.53 1.02
C ASN A 78 -9.36 -2.02 0.47
N ARG A 79 -8.44 -2.92 0.08
CA ARG A 79 -7.08 -2.60 -0.39
C ARG A 79 -6.21 -1.93 0.68
N LYS A 80 -6.53 -2.12 1.97
CA LYS A 80 -5.71 -1.63 3.08
C LYS A 80 -4.74 -2.72 3.53
N ILE A 81 -3.50 -2.33 3.82
CA ILE A 81 -2.53 -3.20 4.48
C ILE A 81 -2.97 -3.38 5.93
N ARG A 82 -3.16 -4.64 6.34
CA ARG A 82 -3.53 -5.01 7.72
C ARG A 82 -2.33 -5.46 8.55
N ALA A 83 -1.37 -6.09 7.90
CA ALA A 83 -0.17 -6.63 8.51
C ALA A 83 0.95 -6.73 7.47
N PHE A 84 2.18 -6.94 7.95
CA PHE A 84 3.33 -7.26 7.13
C PHE A 84 4.24 -8.28 7.83
N GLU A 85 5.01 -9.02 7.05
CA GLU A 85 6.03 -9.96 7.50
C GLU A 85 7.30 -9.78 6.65
N ILE A 86 8.46 -10.09 7.24
CA ILE A 86 9.75 -10.09 6.55
C ILE A 86 10.26 -11.52 6.44
N ALA A 87 10.64 -11.92 5.22
CA ALA A 87 11.35 -13.17 4.98
C ALA A 87 12.76 -12.86 4.46
N ASN A 88 13.77 -13.29 5.23
CA ASN A 88 15.19 -12.99 4.99
C ASN A 88 15.87 -13.94 3.97
N SER A 89 15.16 -14.98 3.54
CA SER A 89 15.66 -15.96 2.56
C SER A 89 14.58 -16.27 1.54
N VAL A 90 14.83 -15.90 0.29
CA VAL A 90 14.06 -16.41 -0.85
C VAL A 90 14.81 -17.64 -1.36
N GLU A 91 14.53 -18.81 -0.79
CA GLU A 91 15.01 -20.07 -1.35
C GLU A 91 14.15 -20.39 -2.58
N ILE A 92 14.74 -20.31 -3.77
CA ILE A 92 14.14 -20.86 -4.98
C ILE A 92 14.57 -22.32 -5.03
N LEU A 93 13.65 -23.23 -4.73
CA LEU A 93 13.82 -24.67 -4.94
C LEU A 93 13.63 -25.03 -6.41
#